data_AF-A0A3D1SGE1-F1
#
_entry.id   AF-A0A3D1SGE1-F1
#
_cell.length_a   1.000
_cell.length_b   1.000
_cell.length_c   1.000
_cell.angle_alpha   90.00
_cell.angle_beta   90.00
_cell.angle_gamma   90.00
#
_symmetry.space_group_name_H-M   'P 1'
#
loop_
_entity.id
_entity.type
_entity.pdbx_description
1 polymer ?
#
loop_
_entity_poly.entity_id
_entity_poly.type
_entity_poly.pdbx_seq_one_letter_code
_entity_poly.pdbx_strand_id
1 'polypeptide(L)'
;MIKKLQALKAKKGFTLVELVVVIAIIGVLAAILVPTMLGVVQDSRITSANTLASNIKSRITEFLSKMDTIKGSYVGGAKTLTITAAQNASGGSDWTIDQSATADWLDGKNHYGGSVNTMSITTRDTELTAYIADTLTDMKQCYALAYIGADGKVIGVAAIEGAAAAPNGATMPTAAEFNAGHRTWAGNKAGLDANSIIIGTAPVIAHQ
;
A
#
# COMPACT_ATOMS: atom_id res chain seq x y z
N MET A 1 -11.64 73.26 7.50
CA MET A 1 -11.89 71.81 7.34
C MET A 1 -10.81 71.11 6.47
N ILE A 2 -9.50 71.35 6.69
CA ILE A 2 -8.42 70.86 5.78
C ILE A 2 -7.65 69.64 6.32
N LYS A 3 -7.84 69.25 7.60
CA LYS A 3 -7.07 68.18 8.25
C LYS A 3 -7.41 66.74 7.79
N LYS A 4 -8.52 66.51 7.05
CA LYS A 4 -8.92 65.16 6.60
C LYS A 4 -8.25 64.66 5.31
N LEU A 5 -7.60 65.54 4.53
CA LEU A 5 -6.96 65.16 3.26
C LEU A 5 -5.50 64.71 3.41
N GLN A 6 -4.83 65.04 4.52
CA GLN A 6 -3.44 64.63 4.78
C GLN A 6 -3.33 63.18 5.29
N ALA A 7 -4.41 62.62 5.86
CA ALA A 7 -4.42 61.24 6.36
C ALA A 7 -4.45 60.18 5.25
N LEU A 8 -4.80 60.54 4.01
CA LEU A 8 -4.84 59.63 2.86
C LEU A 8 -3.49 59.45 2.16
N LYS A 9 -2.53 60.37 2.36
CA LYS A 9 -1.14 60.26 1.85
C LYS A 9 -0.21 59.48 2.79
N ALA A 10 -0.69 59.07 3.96
CA ALA A 10 0.12 58.38 4.98
C ALA A 10 0.23 56.85 4.77
N LYS A 11 -0.43 56.28 3.76
CA LYS A 11 -0.21 54.87 3.40
C LYS A 11 1.03 54.79 2.50
N LYS A 12 2.20 54.53 3.11
CA LYS A 12 3.39 54.07 2.36
C LYS A 12 3.00 52.77 1.64
N GLY A 13 2.87 52.83 0.32
CA GLY A 13 2.69 51.64 -0.52
C GLY A 13 3.98 50.83 -0.59
N PHE A 14 3.84 49.53 -0.85
CA PHE A 14 4.95 48.62 -1.11
C PHE A 14 5.70 49.08 -2.38
N THR A 15 7.02 49.12 -2.36
CA THR A 15 7.82 49.48 -3.53
C THR A 15 7.95 48.29 -4.48
N LEU A 16 8.08 48.55 -5.78
CA LEU A 16 8.34 47.49 -6.77
C LEU A 16 9.66 46.76 -6.46
N VAL A 17 10.65 47.47 -5.91
CA VAL A 17 11.94 46.89 -5.53
C VAL A 17 11.79 45.90 -4.39
N GLU A 18 11.02 46.23 -3.35
CA GLU A 18 10.73 45.29 -2.26
C GLU A 18 10.04 44.03 -2.77
N LEU A 19 9.12 44.16 -3.73
CA LEU A 19 8.43 43.00 -4.32
C LEU A 19 9.40 42.13 -5.13
N VAL A 20 10.27 42.72 -5.94
CA VAL A 20 11.25 42.00 -6.76
C VAL A 20 12.27 41.23 -5.89
N VAL A 21 12.76 41.83 -4.81
CA VAL A 21 13.68 41.15 -3.89
C VAL A 21 13.01 39.97 -3.20
N VAL A 22 11.75 40.09 -2.79
CA VAL A 22 11.01 39.00 -2.14
C VAL A 22 10.83 37.81 -3.07
N ILE A 23 10.38 38.02 -4.31
CA ILE A 23 10.23 36.91 -5.26
C ILE A 23 11.57 36.29 -5.64
N ALA A 24 12.66 37.07 -5.66
CA ALA A 24 14.01 36.55 -5.90
C ALA A 24 14.45 35.60 -4.78
N ILE A 25 14.24 35.97 -3.51
CA ILE A 25 14.56 35.11 -2.36
C ILE A 25 13.67 33.86 -2.36
N ILE A 26 12.36 34.00 -2.59
CA ILE A 26 11.43 32.86 -2.69
C ILE A 26 11.84 31.92 -3.83
N GLY A 27 12.28 32.46 -4.97
CA GLY A 27 12.74 31.68 -6.12
C GLY A 27 13.96 30.81 -5.78
N VAL A 28 14.95 31.36 -5.08
CA VAL A 28 16.13 30.60 -4.64
C VAL A 28 15.75 29.50 -3.64
N LEU A 29 14.90 29.82 -2.66
CA LEU A 29 14.43 28.83 -1.67
C LEU A 29 13.63 27.70 -2.33
N ALA A 30 12.73 28.05 -3.25
CA ALA A 30 11.91 27.07 -3.99
C ALA A 30 12.77 26.13 -4.85
N ALA A 31 13.82 26.64 -5.50
CA ALA A 31 14.70 25.85 -6.34
C ALA A 31 15.39 24.69 -5.59
N ILE A 32 15.73 24.88 -4.32
CA ILE A 32 16.35 23.84 -3.47
C ILE A 32 15.29 22.95 -2.81
N LEU A 33 14.17 23.55 -2.40
CA LEU A 33 13.13 22.87 -1.62
C LEU A 33 12.28 21.90 -2.44
N VAL A 34 11.90 22.27 -3.67
CA VAL A 34 11.02 21.44 -4.52
C VAL A 34 11.61 20.05 -4.81
N PRO A 35 12.86 19.90 -5.31
CA PRO A 35 13.40 18.57 -5.61
C PRO A 35 13.58 17.71 -4.35
N THR A 36 13.94 18.30 -3.21
CA THR A 36 14.12 17.57 -1.95
C THR A 36 12.79 17.08 -1.37
N MET A 37 11.75 17.91 -1.40
CA MET A 37 10.40 17.54 -0.93
C MET A 37 9.80 16.40 -1.76
N LEU A 38 10.01 16.37 -3.08
CA LEU A 38 9.53 15.28 -3.93
C LEU A 38 10.13 13.92 -3.54
N GLY A 39 11.44 13.89 -3.23
CA GLY A 39 12.12 12.69 -2.75
C GLY A 39 11.55 12.20 -1.41
N VAL A 40 11.42 13.10 -0.43
CA VAL A 40 10.91 12.75 0.91
C VAL A 40 9.46 12.26 0.87
N VAL A 41 8.60 12.86 0.06
CA VAL A 41 7.21 12.40 -0.12
C VAL A 41 7.18 11.01 -0.74
N GLN A 42 8.05 10.74 -1.73
CA GLN A 42 8.15 9.42 -2.34
C GLN A 42 8.64 8.37 -1.33
N ASP A 43 9.67 8.67 -0.53
CA ASP A 43 10.17 7.79 0.53
C ASP A 43 9.10 7.49 1.59
N SER A 44 8.34 8.52 1.98
CA SER A 44 7.24 8.39 2.93
C SER A 44 6.15 7.44 2.39
N ARG A 45 5.81 7.57 1.10
CA ARG A 45 4.84 6.68 0.44
C ARG A 45 5.37 5.25 0.30
N ILE A 46 6.65 5.04 -0.03
CA ILE A 46 7.26 3.71 -0.07
C ILE A 46 7.22 3.06 1.32
N THR A 47 7.52 3.83 2.37
CA THR A 47 7.46 3.36 3.76
C THR A 47 6.04 3.00 4.18
N SER A 48 5.04 3.81 3.80
CA SER A 48 3.62 3.50 3.98
C SER A 48 3.24 2.19 3.30
N ALA A 49 3.62 2.03 2.03
CA ALA A 49 3.33 0.82 1.27
C ALA A 49 4.01 -0.42 1.86
N ASN A 50 5.26 -0.33 2.33
CA ASN A 50 5.94 -1.42 3.02
C ASN A 50 5.23 -1.80 4.33
N THR A 51 4.72 -0.80 5.06
CA THR A 51 3.93 -1.03 6.29
C THR A 51 2.63 -1.76 5.96
N LEU A 52 1.94 -1.37 4.88
CA LEU A 52 0.77 -2.07 4.37
C LEU A 52 1.08 -3.54 4.04
N ALA A 53 2.14 -3.79 3.26
CA ALA A 53 2.56 -5.14 2.92
C ALA A 53 2.88 -5.98 4.17
N SER A 54 3.54 -5.37 5.17
CA SER A 54 3.87 -6.02 6.45
C SER A 54 2.62 -6.36 7.26
N ASN A 55 1.63 -5.47 7.28
CA ASN A 55 0.35 -5.71 7.94
C ASN A 55 -0.39 -6.89 7.28
N ILE A 56 -0.50 -6.89 5.95
CA ILE A 56 -1.13 -7.99 5.19
C ILE A 56 -0.39 -9.31 5.48
N LYS A 57 0.95 -9.32 5.40
CA LYS A 57 1.76 -10.52 5.70
C LYS A 57 1.49 -11.05 7.11
N SER A 58 1.45 -10.16 8.10
CA SER A 58 1.21 -10.52 9.50
C SER A 58 -0.19 -11.12 9.68
N ARG A 59 -1.23 -10.53 9.05
CA ARG A 59 -2.60 -11.05 9.12
C ARG A 59 -2.73 -12.43 8.47
N ILE A 60 -2.13 -12.64 7.30
CA ILE A 60 -2.14 -13.96 6.67
C ILE A 60 -1.44 -14.99 7.56
N THR A 61 -0.27 -14.65 8.12
CA THR A 61 0.47 -15.55 9.01
C THR A 61 -0.31 -15.89 10.28
N GLU A 62 -0.99 -14.90 10.88
CA GLU A 62 -1.85 -15.09 12.05
C GLU A 62 -3.05 -16.00 11.71
N PHE A 63 -3.69 -15.78 10.57
CA PHE A 63 -4.80 -16.63 10.12
C PHE A 63 -4.36 -18.08 9.91
N LEU A 64 -3.25 -18.31 9.21
CA LEU A 64 -2.72 -19.67 8.99
C LEU A 64 -2.41 -20.38 10.31
N SER A 65 -1.89 -19.64 11.31
CA SER A 65 -1.63 -20.18 12.66
C SER A 65 -2.92 -20.51 13.41
N LYS A 66 -3.98 -19.70 13.25
CA LYS A 66 -5.31 -20.01 13.80
C LYS A 66 -5.92 -21.25 13.17
N MET A 67 -5.80 -21.37 11.85
CA MET A 67 -6.28 -22.54 11.10
C MET A 67 -5.60 -23.83 11.56
N ASP A 68 -4.30 -23.77 11.85
CA ASP A 68 -3.57 -24.92 12.41
C ASP A 68 -4.11 -25.37 13.77
N THR A 69 -4.54 -24.42 14.61
CA THR A 69 -5.12 -24.72 15.93
C THR A 69 -6.47 -25.44 15.82
N ILE A 70 -7.26 -25.16 14.78
CA ILE A 70 -8.59 -25.76 14.57
C ILE A 70 -8.59 -26.97 13.63
N LYS A 71 -7.42 -27.55 13.34
CA LYS A 71 -7.23 -28.70 12.41
C LYS A 71 -7.54 -28.39 10.95
N GLY A 72 -7.65 -27.13 10.58
CA GLY A 72 -7.72 -26.65 9.20
C GLY A 72 -6.34 -26.25 8.68
N SER A 73 -5.26 -26.94 9.06
CA SER A 73 -3.90 -26.54 8.69
C SER A 73 -3.73 -26.46 7.17
N TYR A 74 -2.94 -25.48 6.72
CA TYR A 74 -2.57 -25.38 5.31
C TYR A 74 -1.64 -26.54 4.91
N VAL A 75 -2.02 -27.26 3.86
CA VAL A 75 -1.27 -28.39 3.29
C VAL A 75 -1.06 -28.24 1.78
N GLY A 76 -1.47 -27.10 1.23
CA GLY A 76 -1.20 -26.75 -0.16
C GLY A 76 0.30 -26.64 -0.44
N GLY A 77 0.68 -26.83 -1.70
CA GLY A 77 2.04 -26.52 -2.16
C GLY A 77 2.29 -25.01 -2.18
N ALA A 78 3.43 -24.58 -2.73
CA ALA A 78 3.69 -23.15 -2.89
C ALA A 78 2.59 -22.47 -3.72
N LYS A 79 2.14 -21.29 -3.29
CA LYS A 79 1.00 -20.59 -3.89
C LYS A 79 1.14 -19.08 -3.85
N THR A 80 0.55 -18.42 -4.85
CA THR A 80 0.39 -16.97 -4.91
C THR A 80 -1.07 -16.63 -4.72
N LEU A 81 -1.38 -15.78 -3.74
CA LEU A 81 -2.71 -15.26 -3.49
C LEU A 81 -2.80 -13.83 -4.03
N THR A 82 -3.81 -13.59 -4.87
CA THR A 82 -4.18 -12.24 -5.30
C THR A 82 -5.23 -11.69 -4.35
N ILE A 83 -4.90 -10.59 -3.68
CA ILE A 83 -5.73 -9.94 -2.67
C ILE A 83 -6.10 -8.56 -3.19
N THR A 84 -7.38 -8.26 -3.26
CA THR A 84 -7.88 -6.95 -3.70
C THR A 84 -8.82 -6.38 -2.67
N ALA A 85 -8.66 -5.10 -2.34
CA ALA A 85 -9.69 -4.31 -1.68
C ALA A 85 -10.12 -3.21 -2.66
N ALA A 86 -11.42 -3.12 -2.92
CA ALA A 86 -12.00 -2.09 -3.76
C ALA A 86 -13.01 -1.26 -2.95
N GLN A 87 -12.89 0.07 -2.99
CA GLN A 87 -13.83 0.95 -2.31
C GLN A 87 -15.24 0.73 -2.87
N ASN A 88 -16.20 0.52 -1.97
CA ASN A 88 -17.61 0.40 -2.34
C ASN A 88 -18.31 1.76 -2.32
N ALA A 89 -19.47 1.84 -2.98
CA ALA A 89 -20.28 3.08 -3.05
C ALA A 89 -20.79 3.56 -1.68
N SER A 90 -20.77 2.69 -0.66
CA SER A 90 -21.23 2.97 0.71
C SER A 90 -20.10 3.44 1.63
N GLY A 91 -18.87 3.63 1.13
CA GLY A 91 -17.72 4.10 1.90
C GLY A 91 -16.91 3.02 2.63
N GLY A 92 -17.31 1.75 2.51
CA GLY A 92 -16.55 0.57 2.93
C GLY A 92 -15.66 0.02 1.80
N SER A 93 -15.22 -1.22 1.95
CA SER A 93 -14.39 -1.92 0.96
C SER A 93 -14.92 -3.32 0.70
N ASP A 94 -14.88 -3.74 -0.56
CA ASP A 94 -15.10 -5.12 -0.97
C ASP A 94 -13.72 -5.79 -1.11
N TRP A 95 -13.47 -6.77 -0.25
CA TRP A 95 -12.26 -7.56 -0.24
C TRP A 95 -12.47 -8.85 -1.02
N THR A 96 -11.49 -9.23 -1.83
CA THR A 96 -11.51 -10.47 -2.58
C THR A 96 -10.15 -11.16 -2.49
N ILE A 97 -10.17 -12.48 -2.31
CA ILE A 97 -9.01 -13.34 -2.55
C ILE A 97 -9.39 -14.30 -3.67
N ASP A 98 -8.69 -14.23 -4.79
CA ASP A 98 -8.95 -15.05 -5.97
C ASP A 98 -8.36 -16.46 -5.80
N GLN A 99 -8.95 -17.24 -4.87
CA GLN A 99 -8.56 -18.61 -4.62
C GLN A 99 -9.69 -19.43 -4.00
N SER A 100 -9.95 -20.60 -4.57
CA SER A 100 -10.85 -21.60 -3.98
C SER A 100 -10.31 -23.00 -4.27
N ALA A 101 -9.59 -23.58 -3.31
CA ALA A 101 -9.04 -24.92 -3.41
C ALA A 101 -9.12 -25.62 -2.05
N THR A 102 -10.08 -26.53 -1.92
CA THR A 102 -10.29 -27.32 -0.69
C THR A 102 -9.13 -28.27 -0.40
N ALA A 103 -8.42 -28.72 -1.45
CA ALA A 103 -7.25 -29.59 -1.33
C ALA A 103 -6.04 -28.91 -0.66
N ASP A 104 -6.03 -27.58 -0.56
CA ASP A 104 -4.97 -26.83 0.12
C ASP A 104 -5.09 -26.90 1.65
N TRP A 105 -6.16 -27.51 2.18
CA TRP A 105 -6.50 -27.49 3.60
C TRP A 105 -6.76 -28.90 4.12
N LEU A 106 -6.22 -29.20 5.30
CA LEU A 106 -6.25 -30.55 5.88
C LEU A 106 -7.66 -31.09 6.11
N ASP A 107 -8.61 -30.20 6.44
CA ASP A 107 -10.00 -30.56 6.74
C ASP A 107 -10.88 -30.67 5.48
N GLY A 108 -10.31 -30.43 4.29
CA GLY A 108 -11.01 -30.50 3.01
C GLY A 108 -12.00 -29.36 2.77
N LYS A 109 -11.92 -28.24 3.52
CA LYS A 109 -12.75 -27.05 3.30
C LYS A 109 -11.95 -25.91 2.65
N ASN A 110 -12.65 -24.97 2.04
CA ASN A 110 -12.02 -23.76 1.53
C ASN A 110 -11.95 -22.71 2.63
N HIS A 111 -10.75 -22.32 3.04
CA HIS A 111 -10.53 -21.26 4.02
C HIS A 111 -9.99 -19.95 3.43
N TYR A 112 -9.91 -19.80 2.11
CA TYR A 112 -9.51 -18.52 1.52
C TYR A 112 -10.60 -17.46 1.65
N GLY A 113 -11.87 -17.83 1.53
CA GLY A 113 -12.99 -16.89 1.48
C GLY A 113 -13.05 -16.16 0.14
N GLY A 114 -14.23 -16.09 -0.47
CA GLY A 114 -14.43 -15.40 -1.75
C GLY A 114 -14.42 -13.88 -1.58
N SER A 115 -15.48 -13.21 -2.06
CA SER A 115 -15.66 -11.77 -1.87
C SER A 115 -16.38 -11.46 -0.56
N VAL A 116 -15.87 -10.51 0.22
CA VAL A 116 -16.45 -10.07 1.50
C VAL A 116 -16.54 -8.55 1.54
N ASN A 117 -17.68 -8.03 1.98
CA ASN A 117 -17.87 -6.59 2.21
C ASN A 117 -17.57 -6.25 3.68
N THR A 118 -16.78 -5.21 3.93
CA THR A 118 -16.40 -4.81 5.31
C THR A 118 -17.58 -4.47 6.21
N MET A 119 -18.74 -4.16 5.65
CA MET A 119 -19.96 -3.84 6.39
C MET A 119 -20.83 -5.08 6.69
N SER A 120 -20.46 -6.27 6.17
CA SER A 120 -21.21 -7.51 6.36
C SER A 120 -20.25 -8.72 6.40
N ILE A 121 -19.54 -8.86 7.51
CA ILE A 121 -18.57 -9.95 7.73
C ILE A 121 -19.18 -11.01 8.64
N THR A 122 -19.28 -12.24 8.14
CA THR A 122 -19.91 -13.38 8.85
C THR A 122 -18.97 -14.57 9.09
N THR A 123 -17.83 -14.65 8.37
CA THR A 123 -16.93 -15.82 8.35
C THR A 123 -15.50 -15.51 8.81
N ARG A 124 -15.32 -14.46 9.64
CA ARG A 124 -13.99 -13.95 10.06
C ARG A 124 -13.07 -14.99 10.72
N ASP A 125 -13.64 -16.01 11.34
CA ASP A 125 -12.88 -17.04 12.06
C ASP A 125 -12.48 -18.21 11.17
N THR A 126 -13.08 -18.35 9.98
CA THR A 126 -12.92 -19.51 9.10
C THR A 126 -12.44 -19.16 7.71
N GLU A 127 -12.51 -17.90 7.30
CA GLU A 127 -12.15 -17.45 5.95
C GLU A 127 -11.13 -16.31 5.98
N LEU A 128 -10.05 -16.46 5.22
CA LEU A 128 -8.95 -15.51 5.17
C LEU A 128 -9.40 -14.13 4.69
N THR A 129 -10.22 -14.06 3.64
CA THR A 129 -10.73 -12.77 3.12
C THR A 129 -11.54 -12.04 4.17
N ALA A 130 -12.43 -12.74 4.89
CA ALA A 130 -13.23 -12.16 5.97
C ALA A 130 -12.36 -11.70 7.14
N TYR A 131 -11.36 -12.50 7.51
CA TYR A 131 -10.41 -12.17 8.56
C TYR A 131 -9.58 -10.92 8.24
N ILE A 132 -9.04 -10.83 7.02
CA ILE A 132 -8.27 -9.66 6.58
C ILE A 132 -9.19 -8.42 6.47
N ALA A 133 -10.40 -8.56 5.91
CA ALA A 133 -11.35 -7.46 5.78
C ALA A 133 -11.74 -6.86 7.15
N ASP A 134 -11.94 -7.71 8.16
CA ASP A 134 -12.27 -7.28 9.53
C ASP A 134 -11.08 -6.56 10.19
N THR A 135 -9.88 -7.11 10.02
CA THR A 135 -8.66 -6.57 10.66
C THR A 135 -8.07 -5.35 9.95
N LEU A 136 -8.39 -5.12 8.67
CA LEU A 136 -7.92 -3.99 7.86
C LEU A 136 -9.08 -3.12 7.35
N THR A 137 -10.07 -2.86 8.23
CA THR A 137 -11.31 -2.11 7.88
C THR A 137 -11.06 -0.69 7.34
N ASP A 138 -9.97 -0.05 7.75
CA ASP A 138 -9.63 1.32 7.32
C ASP A 138 -9.11 1.39 5.87
N MET A 139 -8.63 0.26 5.33
CA MET A 139 -8.07 0.21 3.99
C MET A 139 -9.19 0.23 2.94
N LYS A 140 -9.25 1.32 2.17
CA LYS A 140 -10.28 1.53 1.13
C LYS A 140 -9.95 0.86 -0.19
N GLN A 141 -8.70 0.94 -0.63
CA GLN A 141 -8.25 0.34 -1.89
C GLN A 141 -6.84 -0.19 -1.76
N CYS A 142 -6.62 -1.44 -2.16
CA CYS A 142 -5.29 -2.01 -2.30
C CYS A 142 -5.31 -3.22 -3.23
N TYR A 143 -4.18 -3.44 -3.89
CA TYR A 143 -3.92 -4.64 -4.67
C TYR A 143 -2.63 -5.27 -4.14
N ALA A 144 -2.70 -6.52 -3.71
CA ALA A 144 -1.56 -7.21 -3.13
C ALA A 144 -1.42 -8.65 -3.64
N LEU A 145 -0.17 -9.10 -3.71
CA LEU A 145 0.21 -10.47 -3.99
C LEU A 145 0.91 -11.03 -2.75
N ALA A 146 0.39 -12.12 -2.21
CA ALA A 146 1.00 -12.85 -1.11
C ALA A 146 1.54 -14.20 -1.57
N TYR A 147 2.76 -14.53 -1.19
CA TYR A 147 3.44 -15.76 -1.59
C TYR A 147 3.54 -16.69 -0.38
N ILE A 148 2.88 -17.83 -0.46
CA ILE A 148 2.93 -18.90 0.53
C ILE A 148 3.88 -19.99 0.03
N GLY A 149 4.82 -20.40 0.88
CA GLY A 149 5.73 -21.50 0.61
C GLY A 149 5.06 -22.86 0.76
N ALA A 150 5.70 -23.91 0.22
CA ALA A 150 5.20 -25.28 0.38
C ALA A 150 5.22 -25.78 1.83
N ASP A 151 5.90 -25.06 2.73
CA ASP A 151 5.88 -25.27 4.18
C ASP A 151 4.70 -24.57 4.88
N GLY A 152 3.79 -23.95 4.12
CA GLY A 152 2.64 -23.21 4.61
C GLY A 152 2.96 -21.87 5.26
N LYS A 153 4.20 -21.36 5.10
CA LYS A 153 4.60 -20.06 5.63
C LYS A 153 4.53 -18.97 4.58
N VAL A 154 4.27 -17.74 5.01
CA VAL A 154 4.27 -16.58 4.10
C VAL A 154 5.71 -16.15 3.81
N ILE A 155 6.16 -16.40 2.58
CA ILE A 155 7.47 -16.00 2.06
C ILE A 155 7.52 -14.46 2.00
N GLY A 156 6.57 -13.86 1.31
CA GLY A 156 6.52 -12.41 1.14
C GLY A 156 5.18 -11.89 0.68
N VAL A 157 5.00 -10.57 0.77
CA VAL A 157 3.84 -9.84 0.26
C VAL A 157 4.34 -8.62 -0.50
N ALA A 158 3.78 -8.40 -1.68
CA ALA A 158 3.89 -7.16 -2.43
C ALA A 158 2.53 -6.47 -2.46
N ALA A 159 2.46 -5.17 -2.21
CA ALA A 159 1.19 -4.43 -2.14
C ALA A 159 1.31 -3.05 -2.81
N ILE A 160 0.26 -2.65 -3.51
CA ILE A 160 0.07 -1.31 -4.06
C ILE A 160 -1.12 -0.70 -3.34
N GLU A 161 -0.87 0.40 -2.62
CA GLU A 161 -1.89 1.18 -1.95
C GLU A 161 -2.70 1.98 -2.99
N GLY A 162 -4.02 2.02 -2.84
CA GLY A 162 -4.91 2.81 -3.72
C GLY A 162 -5.27 2.16 -5.05
N ALA A 163 -4.80 0.95 -5.35
CA ALA A 163 -5.14 0.23 -6.57
C ALA A 163 -6.23 -0.82 -6.31
N ALA A 164 -7.31 -0.82 -7.09
CA ALA A 164 -8.39 -1.83 -6.99
C ALA A 164 -8.17 -3.04 -7.93
N ALA A 165 -7.06 -3.07 -8.66
CA ALA A 165 -6.62 -4.16 -9.52
C ALA A 165 -5.12 -3.98 -9.80
N ALA A 166 -4.48 -4.98 -10.41
CA ALA A 166 -3.12 -4.83 -10.92
C ALA A 166 -3.05 -3.60 -11.86
N PRO A 167 -2.28 -2.56 -11.55
CA PRO A 167 -2.15 -1.43 -12.45
C PRO A 167 -1.52 -1.88 -13.77
N ASN A 168 -1.96 -1.31 -14.89
CA ASN A 168 -1.41 -1.63 -16.20
C ASN A 168 0.10 -1.37 -16.23
N GLY A 169 0.88 -2.41 -16.53
CA GLY A 169 2.35 -2.35 -16.59
C GLY A 169 3.06 -2.52 -15.25
N ALA A 170 2.33 -2.65 -14.13
CA ALA A 170 2.94 -2.93 -12.83
C ALA A 170 3.64 -4.29 -12.85
N THR A 171 4.94 -4.30 -12.60
CA THR A 171 5.71 -5.53 -12.41
C THR A 171 5.86 -5.78 -10.93
N MET A 172 5.29 -6.88 -10.45
CA MET A 172 5.36 -7.27 -9.03
C MET A 172 6.54 -8.22 -8.80
N PRO A 173 7.16 -8.20 -7.60
CA PRO A 173 8.20 -9.16 -7.24
C PRO A 173 7.68 -10.59 -7.26
N THR A 174 8.51 -11.53 -7.70
CA THR A 174 8.19 -12.96 -7.68
C THR A 174 8.55 -13.59 -6.33
N ALA A 175 8.00 -14.78 -6.04
CA ALA A 175 8.38 -15.56 -4.86
C ALA A 175 9.90 -15.84 -4.79
N ALA A 176 10.55 -16.05 -5.94
CA ALA A 176 11.99 -16.27 -6.02
C ALA A 176 12.78 -15.03 -5.58
N GLU A 177 12.32 -13.83 -5.93
CA GLU A 177 12.97 -12.57 -5.54
C GLU A 177 12.83 -12.29 -4.04
N PHE A 178 11.69 -12.65 -3.44
CA PHE A 178 11.55 -12.59 -1.99
C PHE A 178 12.51 -13.53 -1.27
N ASN A 179 12.70 -14.74 -1.79
CA ASN A 179 13.67 -15.70 -1.24
C ASN A 179 15.12 -15.24 -1.43
N ALA A 180 15.43 -14.59 -2.56
CA ALA A 180 16.75 -14.06 -2.85
C ALA A 180 17.07 -12.76 -2.07
N GLY A 181 16.06 -12.08 -1.51
CA GLY A 181 16.21 -10.81 -0.78
C GLY A 181 16.52 -9.60 -1.67
N HIS A 182 16.57 -9.80 -2.99
CA HIS A 182 16.84 -8.78 -3.98
C HIS A 182 15.90 -8.92 -5.16
N ARG A 183 15.70 -7.83 -5.87
CA ARG A 183 14.80 -7.79 -7.02
C ARG A 183 15.55 -7.58 -8.34
N THR A 184 15.04 -8.17 -9.42
CA THR A 184 15.59 -8.12 -10.78
C THR A 184 14.75 -7.27 -11.74
N TRP A 185 13.54 -6.88 -11.34
CA TRP A 185 12.67 -6.01 -12.12
C TRP A 185 13.16 -4.56 -12.12
N ALA A 186 12.97 -3.89 -13.26
CA ALA A 186 13.50 -2.57 -13.54
C ALA A 186 12.88 -1.47 -12.64
N GLY A 187 13.71 -0.51 -12.22
CA GLY A 187 13.32 0.69 -11.47
C GLY A 187 14.41 1.10 -10.48
N ASN A 188 14.93 2.33 -10.57
CA ASN A 188 16.19 2.77 -9.92
C ASN A 188 16.21 2.79 -8.37
N LYS A 189 15.14 2.34 -7.69
CA LYS A 189 15.00 2.47 -6.23
C LYS A 189 14.02 1.43 -5.66
N ALA A 190 14.41 0.78 -4.56
CA ALA A 190 13.55 -0.15 -3.83
C ALA A 190 12.17 0.47 -3.54
N GLY A 191 11.11 -0.28 -3.85
CA GLY A 191 9.72 0.18 -3.71
C GLY A 191 9.16 0.97 -4.89
N LEU A 192 9.92 1.13 -5.98
CA LEU A 192 9.41 1.66 -7.25
C LEU A 192 9.54 0.66 -8.39
N ASP A 193 8.56 0.63 -9.29
CA ASP A 193 8.65 -0.04 -10.59
C ASP A 193 9.23 0.86 -11.68
N ALA A 194 9.42 0.29 -12.88
CA ALA A 194 9.91 1.01 -14.05
C ALA A 194 9.00 2.16 -14.49
N ASN A 195 7.73 2.14 -14.10
CA ASN A 195 6.71 3.13 -14.39
C ASN A 195 6.50 4.13 -13.23
N SER A 196 7.39 4.14 -12.23
CA SER A 196 7.30 4.96 -11.01
C SER A 196 6.07 4.65 -10.12
N ILE A 197 5.50 3.45 -10.25
CA ILE A 197 4.47 2.92 -9.36
C ILE A 197 5.14 2.48 -8.05
N ILE A 198 4.56 2.91 -6.94
CA ILE A 198 5.03 2.58 -5.61
C ILE A 198 4.49 1.21 -5.21
N ILE A 199 5.39 0.29 -4.91
CA ILE A 199 5.09 -1.07 -4.47
C ILE A 199 5.72 -1.28 -3.11
N GLY A 200 4.88 -1.54 -2.12
CA GLY A 200 5.29 -2.00 -0.81
C GLY A 200 5.68 -3.47 -0.84
N THR A 201 6.73 -3.84 -0.10
CA THR A 201 7.19 -5.23 0.00
C THR A 201 7.47 -5.60 1.45
N ALA A 202 7.08 -6.83 1.82
CA ALA A 202 7.34 -7.40 3.14
C ALA A 202 7.77 -8.87 2.98
N PRO A 203 9.02 -9.26 3.28
CA PRO A 203 10.13 -8.40 3.72
C PRO A 203 10.49 -7.36 2.64
N VAL A 204 11.13 -6.28 3.08
CA VAL A 204 11.64 -5.26 2.14
C VAL A 204 12.74 -5.91 1.30
N ILE A 205 12.57 -5.90 -0.02
CA ILE A 205 13.56 -6.43 -0.97
C ILE A 205 14.44 -5.29 -1.51
N ALA A 206 15.75 -5.52 -1.56
CA ALA A 206 16.69 -4.53 -2.07
C ALA A 206 16.64 -4.45 -3.62
N HIS A 207 16.97 -3.28 -4.15
CA HIS A 207 17.32 -3.15 -5.57
C HIS A 207 18.77 -3.65 -5.77
N GLN A 208 19.00 -4.45 -6.81
CA GLN A 208 20.35 -4.89 -7.19
C GLN A 208 21.17 -3.77 -7.84
#